data_AF-A0A7S2DNE0-F1
#
_entry.id   AF-A0A7S2DNE0-F1
#
_cell.length_a   1.000
_cell.length_b   1.000
_cell.length_c   1.000
_cell.angle_alpha   90.00
_cell.angle_beta   90.00
_cell.angle_gamma   90.00
#
_symmetry.space_group_name_H-M   'P 1'
#
loop_
_entity.id
_entity.type
_entity.pdbx_description
1 polymer ?
#
loop_
_entity_poly.entity_id
_entity_poly.type
_entity_poly.pdbx_seq_one_letter_code
_entity_poly.pdbx_strand_id
1 'polypeptide(L)'
;QCGYLPNVFHGFHHAVDVLQMLTLLGPLMPWEALLSPAQRFALAVAALALDIGHPGFSNVFLVEACDELAVRYNDVSPLENMHCSKLFEILQAADAFGHLPRKEMRLLRKLMIDAIMHTDAARHEKLTEALDLLFLEHSEAFAKGLEEGCKSPTKEKTSASADDKHKALVSGSEEGCQGLTREKISELTNNEHKALLAVALLHTADVSYACRPWSSAHAWSVRAQEELFLQGDQEQSMGLPVQLLHDRRAADVGGQQL
;
A
#
# COMPACT_ATOMS: atom_id res chain seq x y z
N GLN A 1 11.92 -5.07 -10.91
CA GLN A 1 12.43 -3.81 -11.49
C GLN A 1 12.24 -3.74 -13.00
N CYS A 2 12.81 -4.63 -13.83
CA CYS A 2 12.76 -4.50 -15.30
C CYS A 2 11.35 -4.49 -15.93
N GLY A 3 10.31 -4.89 -15.20
CA GLY A 3 8.91 -4.79 -15.65
C GLY A 3 8.26 -3.43 -15.42
N TYR A 4 8.92 -2.47 -14.75
CA TYR A 4 8.43 -1.10 -14.58
C TYR A 4 8.87 -0.21 -15.75
N LEU A 5 7.95 0.57 -16.28
CA LEU A 5 8.22 1.59 -17.28
C LEU A 5 8.82 2.86 -16.61
N PRO A 6 9.53 3.72 -17.37
CA PRO A 6 10.19 4.90 -16.83
C PRO A 6 9.21 6.07 -16.59
N ASN A 7 8.10 5.79 -15.90
CA ASN A 7 7.10 6.77 -15.51
C ASN A 7 7.61 7.66 -14.36
N VAL A 8 7.11 8.88 -14.28
CA VAL A 8 7.56 9.88 -13.30
C VAL A 8 7.01 9.60 -11.90
N PHE A 9 5.78 9.08 -11.81
CA PHE A 9 5.12 8.65 -10.58
C PHE A 9 5.03 7.12 -10.50
N HIS A 10 4.25 6.46 -11.36
CA HIS A 10 4.03 4.99 -11.32
C HIS A 10 5.23 4.20 -11.91
N GLY A 11 6.43 4.46 -11.37
CA GLY A 11 7.68 3.78 -11.67
C GLY A 11 8.19 2.94 -10.50
N PHE A 12 9.33 2.26 -10.67
CA PHE A 12 9.86 1.34 -9.64
C PHE A 12 10.14 2.02 -8.29
N HIS A 13 10.44 3.33 -8.29
CA HIS A 13 10.65 4.08 -7.06
C HIS A 13 9.40 4.20 -6.20
N HIS A 14 8.22 4.32 -6.80
CA HIS A 14 6.95 4.35 -6.07
C HIS A 14 6.71 3.01 -5.39
N ALA A 15 6.88 1.89 -6.10
CA ALA A 15 6.78 0.56 -5.52
C ALA A 15 7.72 0.34 -4.30
N VAL A 16 8.92 0.93 -4.33
CA VAL A 16 9.85 0.90 -3.19
C VAL A 16 9.37 1.80 -2.04
N ASP A 17 8.81 2.97 -2.33
CA ASP A 17 8.21 3.86 -1.31
C ASP A 17 7.04 3.15 -0.61
N VAL A 18 6.16 2.50 -1.38
CA VAL A 18 5.03 1.74 -0.85
C VAL A 18 5.49 0.55 -0.01
N LEU A 19 6.49 -0.21 -0.47
CA LEU A 19 7.09 -1.27 0.34
C LEU A 19 7.65 -0.71 1.66
N GLN A 20 8.36 0.41 1.61
CA GLN A 20 8.91 1.04 2.80
C GLN A 20 7.79 1.49 3.75
N MET A 21 6.72 2.10 3.25
CA MET A 21 5.60 2.49 4.10
C MET A 21 4.90 1.28 4.70
N LEU A 22 4.67 0.22 3.91
CA LEU A 22 4.06 -1.02 4.39
C LEU A 22 4.84 -1.59 5.59
N THR A 23 6.18 -1.59 5.53
CA THR A 23 7.01 -2.04 6.66
C THR A 23 6.96 -1.16 7.90
N LEU A 24 6.67 0.13 7.74
CA LEU A 24 6.48 1.08 8.85
C LEU A 24 5.07 1.00 9.45
N LEU A 25 4.04 0.83 8.62
CA LEU A 25 2.64 0.70 9.06
C LEU A 25 2.39 -0.63 9.77
N GLY A 26 3.06 -1.70 9.35
CA GLY A 26 2.88 -3.05 9.87
C GLY A 26 2.94 -3.15 11.41
N PRO A 27 4.00 -2.64 12.06
CA PRO A 27 4.10 -2.62 13.53
C PRO A 27 3.08 -1.68 14.21
N LEU A 28 2.64 -0.62 13.54
CA LEU A 28 1.61 0.29 14.07
C LEU A 28 0.22 -0.36 14.07
N MET A 29 -0.01 -1.27 13.11
CA MET A 29 -1.20 -2.13 13.04
C MET A 29 -0.79 -3.58 13.32
N PRO A 30 -0.43 -3.93 14.56
CA PRO A 30 0.43 -5.06 14.98
C PRO A 30 0.29 -6.33 14.13
N TRP A 31 0.88 -6.28 12.94
CA TRP A 31 0.61 -7.23 11.85
C TRP A 31 1.25 -8.59 12.13
N GLU A 32 2.16 -8.70 13.10
CA GLU A 32 2.70 -9.97 13.59
C GLU A 32 1.63 -10.84 14.25
N ALA A 33 0.63 -10.20 14.87
CA ALA A 33 -0.53 -10.89 15.44
C ALA A 33 -1.61 -11.20 14.39
N LEU A 34 -1.66 -10.43 13.30
CA LEU A 34 -2.67 -10.56 12.24
C LEU A 34 -2.26 -11.55 11.14
N LEU A 35 -1.00 -11.52 10.74
CA LEU A 35 -0.49 -12.17 9.53
C LEU A 35 0.68 -13.09 9.86
N SER A 36 0.74 -14.24 9.19
CA SER A 36 1.90 -15.12 9.25
C SER A 36 3.12 -14.49 8.57
N PRO A 37 4.35 -14.95 8.87
CA PRO A 37 5.54 -14.50 8.15
C PRO A 37 5.43 -14.63 6.62
N ALA A 38 4.81 -15.72 6.14
CA ALA A 38 4.58 -15.93 4.71
C ALA A 38 3.58 -14.93 4.12
N GLN A 39 2.53 -14.55 4.86
CA GLN A 39 1.57 -13.53 4.44
C GLN A 39 2.19 -12.14 4.40
N ARG A 40 3.02 -11.77 5.38
CA ARG A 40 3.75 -10.49 5.36
C ARG A 40 4.74 -10.42 4.19
N PHE A 41 5.45 -11.51 3.93
CA PHE A 41 6.32 -11.60 2.76
C PHE A 41 5.53 -11.48 1.46
N ALA A 42 4.38 -12.15 1.35
CA ALA A 42 3.51 -12.04 0.18
C ALA A 42 2.98 -10.61 -0.03
N LEU A 43 2.62 -9.88 1.03
CA LEU A 43 2.24 -8.47 0.93
C LEU A 43 3.41 -7.59 0.48
N ALA A 44 4.63 -7.84 0.97
CA ALA A 44 5.82 -7.12 0.51
C ALA A 44 6.10 -7.38 -0.99
N VAL A 45 5.88 -8.61 -1.46
CA VAL A 45 5.96 -8.96 -2.88
C VAL A 45 4.87 -8.26 -3.69
N ALA A 46 3.63 -8.19 -3.17
CA ALA A 46 2.55 -7.45 -3.80
C ALA A 46 2.86 -5.95 -3.90
N ALA A 47 3.40 -5.33 -2.84
CA ALA A 47 3.81 -3.92 -2.84
C ALA A 47 4.85 -3.62 -3.94
N LEU A 48 5.83 -4.51 -4.13
CA LEU A 48 6.85 -4.35 -5.17
C LEU A 48 6.33 -4.55 -6.61
N ALA A 49 5.10 -5.04 -6.77
CA ALA A 49 4.50 -5.33 -8.06
C ALA A 49 3.16 -4.62 -8.28
N LEU A 50 2.73 -3.77 -7.34
CA LEU A 50 1.38 -3.19 -7.35
C LEU A 50 1.10 -2.39 -8.63
N ASP A 51 2.15 -1.80 -9.22
CA ASP A 51 2.13 -0.99 -10.44
C ASP A 51 3.00 -1.56 -11.57
N ILE A 52 3.36 -2.85 -11.52
CA ILE A 52 4.27 -3.40 -12.52
C ILE A 52 3.67 -3.31 -13.92
N GLY A 53 4.41 -2.69 -14.86
CA GLY A 53 3.96 -2.48 -16.22
C GLY A 53 2.98 -1.33 -16.43
N HIS A 54 2.73 -0.49 -15.42
CA HIS A 54 1.86 0.69 -15.54
C HIS A 54 2.27 1.56 -16.76
N PRO A 55 1.34 1.94 -17.65
CA PRO A 55 1.65 2.70 -18.87
C PRO A 55 1.76 4.22 -18.65
N GLY A 56 1.41 4.69 -17.45
CA GLY A 56 1.36 6.12 -17.13
C GLY A 56 0.01 6.77 -17.42
N PHE A 57 -1.04 5.96 -17.58
CA PHE A 57 -2.41 6.40 -17.84
C PHE A 57 -3.38 5.71 -16.89
N SER A 58 -4.49 6.37 -16.55
CA SER A 58 -5.52 5.83 -15.66
C SER A 58 -6.41 4.78 -16.33
N ASN A 59 -7.09 3.95 -15.52
CA ASN A 59 -8.10 3.01 -16.01
C ASN A 59 -9.18 3.70 -16.87
N VAL A 60 -9.62 4.91 -16.50
CA VAL A 60 -10.62 5.69 -17.25
C VAL A 60 -10.10 6.01 -18.65
N PHE A 61 -8.84 6.46 -18.76
CA PHE A 61 -8.24 6.75 -20.06
C PHE A 61 -8.15 5.50 -20.94
N LEU A 62 -7.73 4.35 -20.37
CA LEU A 62 -7.64 3.10 -21.13
C LEU A 62 -8.99 2.68 -21.72
N VAL A 63 -10.08 2.85 -20.97
CA VAL A 63 -11.44 2.55 -21.42
C VAL A 63 -11.86 3.48 -22.55
N GLU A 64 -11.71 4.80 -22.38
CA GLU A 64 -12.08 5.80 -23.39
C GLU A 64 -11.25 5.67 -24.69
N ALA A 65 -9.99 5.29 -24.57
CA ALA A 65 -9.10 5.05 -25.70
C ALA A 65 -9.31 3.68 -26.38
N CYS A 66 -10.21 2.83 -25.87
CA CYS A 66 -10.39 1.44 -26.29
C CYS A 66 -9.06 0.66 -26.28
N ASP A 67 -8.22 0.88 -25.27
CA ASP A 67 -6.92 0.24 -25.13
C ASP A 67 -7.05 -1.28 -25.02
N GLU A 68 -6.03 -2.01 -25.48
CA GLU A 68 -6.01 -3.48 -25.44
C GLU A 68 -6.23 -4.04 -24.03
N LEU A 69 -5.73 -3.37 -22.99
CA LEU A 69 -5.95 -3.78 -21.60
C LEU A 69 -7.41 -3.61 -21.19
N ALA A 70 -8.05 -2.51 -21.57
CA ALA A 70 -9.47 -2.27 -21.29
C ALA A 70 -10.33 -3.34 -21.96
N VAL A 71 -10.09 -3.63 -23.24
CA VAL A 71 -10.76 -4.70 -23.98
C VAL A 71 -10.52 -6.07 -23.34
N ARG A 72 -9.27 -6.39 -23.00
CA ARG A 72 -8.88 -7.68 -22.40
C ARG A 72 -9.55 -7.93 -21.05
N TYR A 73 -9.67 -6.90 -20.23
CA TYR A 73 -10.24 -6.99 -18.87
C TYR A 73 -11.68 -6.48 -18.79
N ASN A 74 -12.33 -6.27 -19.94
CA ASN A 74 -13.74 -5.88 -20.07
C ASN A 74 -14.08 -4.64 -19.22
N ASP A 75 -13.19 -3.64 -19.26
CA ASP A 75 -13.32 -2.36 -18.55
C ASP A 75 -13.33 -2.46 -17.00
N VAL A 76 -13.08 -3.64 -16.44
CA VAL A 76 -13.07 -3.87 -14.98
C VAL A 76 -11.64 -3.94 -14.46
N SER A 77 -11.21 -2.86 -13.79
CA SER A 77 -9.86 -2.72 -13.22
C SER A 77 -8.73 -3.18 -14.17
N PRO A 78 -8.63 -2.64 -15.41
CA PRO A 78 -7.65 -3.13 -16.39
C PRO A 78 -6.20 -3.14 -15.91
N LEU A 79 -5.75 -2.09 -15.22
CA LEU A 79 -4.39 -1.96 -14.71
C LEU A 79 -4.11 -2.98 -13.60
N GLU A 80 -4.96 -3.08 -12.58
CA GLU A 80 -4.74 -3.96 -11.44
C GLU A 80 -4.75 -5.44 -11.84
N ASN A 81 -5.59 -5.80 -12.82
CA ASN A 81 -5.56 -7.14 -13.41
C ASN A 81 -4.23 -7.41 -14.15
N MET A 82 -3.72 -6.43 -14.91
CA MET A 82 -2.44 -6.55 -15.58
C MET A 82 -1.29 -6.66 -14.57
N HIS A 83 -1.27 -5.85 -13.51
CA HIS A 83 -0.27 -5.91 -12.44
C HIS A 83 -0.23 -7.30 -11.79
N CYS A 84 -1.41 -7.86 -11.47
CA CYS A 84 -1.54 -9.23 -11.00
C CYS A 84 -0.99 -10.25 -12.02
N SER A 85 -1.36 -10.14 -13.30
CA SER A 85 -0.90 -11.07 -14.34
C SER A 85 0.63 -11.10 -14.42
N LYS A 86 1.24 -9.93 -14.54
CA LYS A 86 2.70 -9.76 -14.63
C LYS A 86 3.42 -10.25 -13.38
N LEU A 87 2.89 -9.97 -12.19
CA LEU A 87 3.43 -10.50 -10.94
C LEU A 87 3.53 -12.03 -11.00
N PHE A 88 2.45 -12.70 -11.38
CA PHE A 88 2.43 -14.17 -11.37
C PHE A 88 3.22 -14.81 -12.51
N GLU A 89 3.36 -14.14 -13.66
CA GLU A 89 4.32 -14.55 -14.70
C GLU A 89 5.75 -14.60 -14.14
N ILE A 90 6.15 -13.55 -13.40
CA ILE A 90 7.48 -13.46 -12.79
C ILE A 90 7.65 -14.52 -11.70
N LEU A 91 6.68 -14.64 -10.79
CA LEU A 91 6.75 -15.61 -9.69
C LEU A 91 6.80 -17.06 -10.20
N GLN A 92 6.08 -17.36 -11.28
CA GLN A 92 6.12 -18.67 -11.92
C GLN A 92 7.46 -18.93 -12.59
N ALA A 93 8.00 -17.96 -13.33
CA ALA A 93 9.29 -18.09 -14.00
C ALA A 93 10.46 -18.25 -13.01
N ALA A 94 10.37 -17.61 -11.84
CA ALA A 94 11.38 -17.68 -10.79
C ALA A 94 11.23 -18.86 -9.83
N ASP A 95 10.14 -19.64 -9.94
CA ASP A 95 9.75 -20.67 -8.96
C ASP A 95 9.78 -20.17 -7.49
N ALA A 96 9.42 -18.90 -7.27
CA ALA A 96 9.66 -18.19 -6.00
C ALA A 96 8.93 -18.82 -4.80
N PHE A 97 7.85 -19.55 -5.05
CA PHE A 97 7.03 -20.23 -4.04
C PHE A 97 6.89 -21.74 -4.29
N GLY A 98 7.72 -22.34 -5.15
CA GLY A 98 7.61 -23.75 -5.56
C GLY A 98 7.71 -24.77 -4.42
N HIS A 99 8.38 -24.39 -3.33
CA HIS A 99 8.56 -25.23 -2.14
C HIS A 99 7.34 -25.24 -1.20
N LEU A 100 6.38 -24.32 -1.37
CA LEU A 100 5.22 -24.23 -0.48
C LEU A 100 4.14 -25.27 -0.83
N PRO A 101 3.43 -25.81 0.18
CA PRO A 101 2.27 -26.65 -0.06
C PRO A 101 1.21 -25.94 -0.91
N ARG A 102 0.56 -26.66 -1.83
CA ARG A 102 -0.48 -26.10 -2.73
C ARG A 102 -1.62 -25.36 -2.01
N LYS A 103 -1.95 -25.76 -0.78
CA LYS A 103 -2.97 -25.07 0.03
C LYS A 103 -2.49 -23.70 0.46
N GLU A 104 -1.25 -23.60 0.92
CA GLU A 104 -0.64 -22.34 1.37
C GLU A 104 -0.42 -21.39 0.19
N MET A 105 0.13 -21.88 -0.92
CA MET A 105 0.31 -21.05 -2.12
C MET A 105 -1.02 -20.48 -2.64
N ARG A 106 -2.13 -21.22 -2.56
CA ARG A 106 -3.45 -20.70 -2.94
C ARG A 106 -3.90 -19.54 -2.03
N LEU A 107 -3.62 -19.62 -0.73
CA LEU A 107 -3.94 -18.55 0.21
C LEU A 107 -3.08 -17.31 -0.03
N LEU A 108 -1.77 -17.48 -0.23
CA LEU A 108 -0.87 -16.36 -0.53
C LEU A 108 -1.18 -15.73 -1.89
N ARG A 109 -1.51 -16.54 -2.90
CA ARG A 109 -1.98 -16.05 -4.20
C ARG A 109 -3.23 -15.19 -4.04
N LYS A 110 -4.23 -15.68 -3.30
CA LYS A 110 -5.45 -14.91 -3.05
C LYS A 110 -5.15 -13.59 -2.34
N LEU A 111 -4.31 -13.61 -1.32
CA LEU A 111 -3.91 -12.41 -0.58
C LEU A 111 -3.26 -11.36 -1.50
N MET A 112 -2.28 -11.75 -2.33
CA MET A 112 -1.60 -10.82 -3.25
C MET A 112 -2.54 -10.25 -4.30
N ILE A 113 -3.43 -11.08 -4.87
CA ILE A 113 -4.44 -10.62 -5.83
C ILE A 113 -5.38 -9.64 -5.15
N ASP A 114 -5.96 -10.01 -4.01
CA ASP A 114 -6.91 -9.13 -3.31
C ASP A 114 -6.25 -7.80 -2.93
N ALA A 115 -4.99 -7.83 -2.48
CA ALA A 115 -4.26 -6.62 -2.10
C ALA A 115 -4.02 -5.67 -3.28
N ILE A 116 -3.54 -6.18 -4.42
CA ILE A 116 -3.34 -5.36 -5.63
C ILE A 116 -4.68 -4.90 -6.22
N MET A 117 -5.69 -5.78 -6.26
CA MET A 117 -6.99 -5.40 -6.84
C MET A 117 -7.70 -4.28 -6.09
N HIS A 118 -7.39 -4.05 -4.81
CA HIS A 118 -7.97 -2.96 -4.01
C HIS A 118 -7.14 -1.68 -4.03
N THR A 119 -6.00 -1.62 -4.72
CA THR A 119 -5.33 -0.33 -5.01
C THR A 119 -6.05 0.44 -6.11
N ASP A 120 -6.98 -0.20 -6.84
CA ASP A 120 -7.91 0.47 -7.75
C ASP A 120 -8.70 1.56 -7.00
N ALA A 121 -8.48 2.82 -7.39
CA ALA A 121 -9.13 3.98 -6.78
C ALA A 121 -10.67 3.88 -6.81
N ALA A 122 -11.26 3.19 -7.80
CA ALA A 122 -12.71 2.99 -7.88
C ALA A 122 -13.27 2.08 -6.76
N ARG A 123 -12.40 1.40 -6.01
CA ARG A 123 -12.76 0.52 -4.88
C ARG A 123 -12.51 1.15 -3.52
N HIS A 124 -11.93 2.35 -3.48
CA HIS A 124 -11.58 3.04 -2.23
C HIS A 124 -12.79 3.19 -1.29
N GLU A 125 -13.94 3.67 -1.80
CA GLU A 125 -15.15 3.88 -1.00
C GLU A 125 -15.60 2.60 -0.29
N LYS A 126 -15.68 1.48 -1.03
CA LYS A 126 -16.06 0.17 -0.48
C LYS A 126 -15.07 -0.34 0.57
N LEU A 127 -13.78 -0.10 0.36
CA LEU A 127 -12.75 -0.48 1.33
C LEU A 127 -12.92 0.32 2.63
N THR A 128 -13.11 1.64 2.53
CA THR A 128 -13.33 2.52 3.67
C THR A 128 -14.61 2.17 4.42
N GLU A 129 -15.73 1.92 3.73
CA GLU A 129 -16.98 1.47 4.36
C GLU A 129 -16.80 0.16 5.15
N ALA A 130 -16.07 -0.81 4.58
CA ALA A 130 -15.80 -2.07 5.26
C ALA A 130 -14.93 -1.87 6.52
N LEU A 131 -13.97 -0.94 6.47
CA LEU A 131 -13.16 -0.57 7.63
C LEU A 131 -13.97 0.16 8.70
N ASP A 132 -14.88 1.04 8.32
CA ASP A 132 -15.78 1.73 9.24
C ASP A 132 -16.70 0.74 9.97
N LEU A 133 -17.27 -0.21 9.24
CA LEU A 133 -18.08 -1.29 9.85
C LEU A 133 -17.26 -2.11 10.84
N LEU A 134 -16.05 -2.54 10.45
CA LEU A 134 -15.13 -3.25 11.34
C LEU A 134 -14.81 -2.43 12.61
N PHE A 135 -14.57 -1.13 12.45
CA PHE A 135 -14.30 -0.24 13.56
C PHE A 135 -15.51 -0.12 14.49
N LEU A 136 -16.72 0.04 13.95
CA LEU A 136 -17.95 0.16 14.73
C LEU A 136 -18.25 -1.12 15.52
N GLU A 137 -18.13 -2.29 14.87
CA GLU A 137 -18.35 -3.61 15.48
C GLU A 137 -17.40 -3.88 16.66
N HIS A 138 -16.22 -3.25 16.66
CA HIS A 138 -15.18 -3.49 17.64
C HIS A 138 -14.66 -2.23 18.33
N SER A 139 -15.48 -1.18 18.36
CA SER A 139 -15.10 0.16 18.85
C SER A 139 -14.53 0.15 20.27
N GLU A 140 -15.05 -0.67 21.18
CA GLU A 140 -14.53 -0.82 22.54
C GLU A 140 -13.10 -1.40 22.59
N ALA A 141 -12.79 -2.35 21.69
CA ALA A 141 -11.47 -2.97 21.61
C ALA A 141 -10.44 -1.97 21.07
N PHE A 142 -10.81 -1.19 20.05
CA PHE A 142 -9.98 -0.12 19.52
C PHE A 142 -9.75 1.02 20.53
N ALA A 143 -10.81 1.47 21.23
CA ALA A 143 -10.71 2.53 22.24
C ALA A 143 -9.74 2.17 23.38
N LYS A 144 -9.84 0.94 23.92
CA LYS A 144 -8.90 0.45 24.95
C LYS A 144 -7.46 0.36 24.42
N GLY A 145 -7.28 -0.03 23.17
CA GLY A 145 -5.96 -0.08 22.53
C GLY A 145 -5.28 1.29 22.41
N LEU A 146 -6.05 2.33 22.08
CA LEU A 146 -5.56 3.71 21.99
C LEU A 146 -5.14 4.27 23.36
N GLU A 147 -5.90 3.98 24.41
CA GLU A 147 -5.58 4.39 25.79
C GLU A 147 -4.31 3.71 26.33
N GLU A 148 -4.08 2.45 25.95
CA GLU A 148 -2.90 1.68 26.33
C GLU A 148 -1.64 2.16 25.58
N GLY A 149 -1.74 2.46 24.28
CA GLY A 149 -0.62 2.95 23.46
C GLY A 149 -0.18 4.39 23.75
N CYS A 150 -1.06 5.24 24.30
CA CYS A 150 -0.74 6.64 24.65
C CYS A 150 0.05 6.79 25.97
N LYS A 151 0.23 5.71 26.74
CA LYS A 151 1.03 5.73 27.96
C LYS A 151 2.52 5.62 27.60
N SER A 152 3.19 6.76 27.41
CA SER A 152 4.65 6.83 27.33
C SER A 152 5.31 6.13 28.54
N PRO A 153 6.47 5.48 28.39
CA PRO A 153 7.21 4.99 29.55
C PRO A 153 7.57 6.19 30.41
N THR A 154 7.03 6.22 31.63
CA THR A 154 7.43 7.20 32.63
C THR A 154 8.92 6.98 32.88
N LYS A 155 9.71 8.04 32.70
CA LYS A 155 11.15 8.05 33.01
C LYS A 155 11.36 7.59 34.45
N GLU A 156 11.72 6.32 34.63
CA GLU A 156 12.38 5.90 35.86
C GLU A 156 13.74 6.60 35.92
N LYS A 157 13.94 7.38 36.98
CA LYS A 157 15.21 8.00 37.31
C LYS A 157 16.21 6.89 37.65
N THR A 158 17.05 6.52 36.69
CA THR A 158 18.29 5.80 36.99
C THR A 158 19.47 6.75 36.80
N SER A 159 20.01 7.18 37.93
CA SER A 159 21.33 7.80 38.01
C SER A 159 22.38 6.71 37.71
N ALA A 160 23.01 6.76 36.55
CA ALA A 160 24.21 5.98 36.27
C ALA A 160 25.20 6.80 35.42
N SER A 161 26.47 6.73 35.83
CA SER A 161 27.59 7.51 35.35
C SER A 161 27.89 7.28 33.87
N ALA A 162 28.43 8.32 33.21
CA ALA A 162 29.12 8.19 31.95
C ALA A 162 30.36 7.31 32.16
N ASP A 163 30.39 6.10 31.57
CA ASP A 163 31.62 5.39 31.15
C ASP A 163 31.35 3.99 30.55
N ASP A 164 30.25 3.78 29.82
CA ASP A 164 30.00 2.47 29.16
C ASP A 164 29.31 2.60 27.79
N LYS A 165 29.85 3.48 26.92
CA LYS A 165 29.29 3.76 25.57
C LYS A 165 29.81 2.87 24.44
N HIS A 166 30.49 1.76 24.70
CA HIS A 166 31.09 0.94 23.65
C HIS A 166 30.75 -0.56 23.74
N LYS A 167 29.47 -0.90 23.99
CA LYS A 167 29.00 -2.29 23.83
C LYS A 167 27.52 -2.48 23.42
N ALA A 168 26.77 -1.41 23.16
CA ALA A 168 25.33 -1.46 22.92
C ALA A 168 24.90 -1.50 21.44
N LEU A 169 25.70 -2.11 20.54
CA LEU A 169 25.37 -2.18 19.10
C LEU A 169 24.98 -3.58 18.59
N VAL A 170 24.83 -4.59 19.47
CA VAL A 170 24.50 -5.97 19.05
C VAL A 170 23.35 -6.61 19.86
N SER A 171 22.63 -5.85 20.67
CA SER A 171 21.40 -6.34 21.31
C SER A 171 20.25 -5.39 21.02
N GLY A 172 19.53 -5.65 19.93
CA GLY A 172 18.26 -4.99 19.65
C GLY A 172 17.27 -5.37 20.75
N SER A 173 17.06 -4.46 21.69
CA SER A 173 15.96 -4.54 22.66
C SER A 173 14.66 -4.21 21.93
N GLU A 174 13.76 -5.18 21.89
CA GLU A 174 12.38 -5.11 21.43
C GLU A 174 11.52 -4.18 22.31
N GLU A 175 11.84 -2.89 22.36
CA GLU A 175 10.96 -1.90 22.98
C GLU A 175 10.19 -1.13 21.89
N GLY A 176 9.25 -1.85 21.27
CA GLY A 176 8.21 -1.30 20.41
C GLY A 176 6.94 -0.98 21.22
N CYS A 177 6.29 0.12 20.86
CA CYS A 177 4.98 0.59 21.33
C CYS A 177 4.03 -0.57 21.71
N GLN A 178 3.64 -0.67 22.98
CA GLN A 178 2.66 -1.68 23.44
C GLN A 178 1.25 -1.26 23.03
N GLY A 179 0.92 -1.41 21.74
CA GLY A 179 -0.45 -1.40 21.21
C GLY A 179 -1.07 -2.80 21.21
N LEU A 180 -2.41 -2.86 21.34
CA LEU A 180 -3.32 -4.03 21.21
C LEU A 180 -2.68 -5.42 21.46
N THR A 181 -2.90 -5.97 22.65
CA THR A 181 -2.43 -7.32 23.05
C THR A 181 -2.90 -8.43 22.09
N ARG A 182 -2.07 -9.48 21.92
CA ARG A 182 -2.32 -10.65 21.07
C ARG A 182 -3.66 -11.35 21.32
N GLU A 183 -4.13 -11.40 22.58
CA GLU A 183 -5.43 -11.99 22.92
C GLU A 183 -6.61 -11.19 22.36
N LYS A 184 -6.59 -9.85 22.49
CA LYS A 184 -7.63 -8.93 21.98
C LYS A 184 -7.70 -8.93 20.45
N ILE A 185 -6.56 -9.11 19.77
CA ILE A 185 -6.52 -9.26 18.31
C ILE A 185 -7.22 -10.56 17.86
N SER A 186 -7.17 -11.63 18.66
CA SER A 186 -7.88 -12.86 18.31
C SER A 186 -9.40 -12.73 18.40
N GLU A 187 -9.92 -11.86 19.29
CA GLU A 187 -11.35 -11.53 19.38
C GLU A 187 -11.81 -10.63 18.23
N LEU A 188 -10.91 -9.81 17.68
CA LEU A 188 -11.15 -8.93 16.53
C LEU A 188 -11.19 -9.66 15.17
N THR A 189 -10.71 -10.90 15.05
CA THR A 189 -10.21 -11.38 13.74
C THR A 189 -10.61 -12.80 13.33
N ASN A 190 -11.79 -12.92 12.71
CA ASN A 190 -12.01 -14.00 11.76
C ASN A 190 -11.07 -13.83 10.53
N ASN A 191 -11.02 -14.83 9.64
CA ASN A 191 -10.13 -14.78 8.47
C ASN A 191 -10.47 -13.62 7.50
N GLU A 192 -11.72 -13.14 7.49
CA GLU A 192 -12.17 -12.05 6.62
C GLU A 192 -11.65 -10.71 7.12
N HIS A 193 -11.69 -10.45 8.43
CA HIS A 193 -11.14 -9.24 9.03
C HIS A 193 -9.62 -9.15 8.82
N LYS A 194 -8.90 -10.29 8.91
CA LYS A 194 -7.45 -10.33 8.62
C LYS A 194 -7.15 -9.99 7.16
N ALA A 195 -7.96 -10.49 6.24
CA ALA A 195 -7.81 -10.19 4.82
C ALA A 195 -8.09 -8.70 4.54
N LEU A 196 -9.18 -8.16 5.12
CA LEU A 196 -9.53 -6.75 5.00
C LEU A 196 -8.41 -5.84 5.52
N LEU A 197 -7.90 -6.09 6.72
CA LEU A 197 -6.80 -5.30 7.30
C LEU A 197 -5.51 -5.41 6.50
N ALA A 198 -5.20 -6.59 5.94
CA ALA A 198 -4.02 -6.77 5.08
C ALA A 198 -4.11 -5.95 3.79
N VAL A 199 -5.29 -5.95 3.17
CA VAL A 199 -5.58 -5.15 1.97
C VAL A 199 -5.53 -3.66 2.30
N ALA A 200 -6.15 -3.25 3.40
CA ALA A 200 -6.12 -1.87 3.89
C ALA A 200 -4.70 -1.38 4.18
N LEU A 201 -3.82 -2.24 4.72
CA LEU A 201 -2.41 -1.90 4.93
C LEU A 201 -1.70 -1.54 3.63
N LEU A 202 -1.88 -2.34 2.57
CA LEU A 202 -1.25 -2.05 1.28
C LEU A 202 -1.85 -0.80 0.64
N HIS A 203 -3.19 -0.67 0.66
CA HIS A 203 -3.88 0.51 0.14
C HIS A 203 -3.42 1.79 0.85
N THR A 204 -3.33 1.76 2.18
CA THR A 204 -2.85 2.90 2.98
C THR A 204 -1.40 3.23 2.65
N ALA A 205 -0.55 2.21 2.47
CA ALA A 205 0.84 2.40 2.08
C ALA A 205 0.96 3.08 0.70
N ASP A 206 0.11 2.69 -0.25
CA ASP A 206 0.09 3.20 -1.62
C ASP A 206 -0.21 4.71 -1.69
N VAL A 207 -1.21 5.17 -0.93
CA VAL A 207 -1.60 6.59 -0.89
C VAL A 207 -0.91 7.40 0.21
N SER A 208 0.10 6.83 0.89
CA SER A 208 0.73 7.44 2.07
C SER A 208 1.68 8.62 1.78
N TYR A 209 2.00 8.90 0.51
CA TYR A 209 3.01 9.90 0.16
C TYR A 209 2.65 11.30 0.67
N ALA A 210 1.36 11.62 0.80
CA ALA A 210 0.87 12.87 1.37
C ALA A 210 1.15 13.01 2.89
N CYS A 211 1.33 11.88 3.59
CA CYS A 211 1.62 11.85 5.02
C CYS A 211 3.12 11.94 5.34
N ARG A 212 3.98 12.04 4.32
CA ARG A 212 5.43 12.16 4.47
C ARG A 212 5.83 13.57 4.92
N PRO A 213 7.06 13.77 5.44
CA PRO A 213 7.60 15.11 5.62
C PRO A 213 7.46 15.94 4.34
N TRP A 214 7.18 17.23 4.48
CA TRP A 214 6.79 18.12 3.39
C TRP A 214 7.65 17.99 2.12
N SER A 215 8.98 17.91 2.26
CA SER A 215 9.89 17.77 1.11
C SER A 215 9.61 16.55 0.25
N SER A 216 9.29 15.42 0.89
CA SER A 216 8.98 14.16 0.21
C SER A 216 7.57 14.18 -0.34
N ALA A 217 6.59 14.63 0.46
CA ALA A 217 5.20 14.75 0.02
C ALA A 217 5.09 15.65 -1.22
N HIS A 218 5.68 16.84 -1.16
CA HIS A 218 5.73 17.77 -2.29
C HIS A 218 6.41 17.16 -3.53
N ALA A 219 7.54 16.47 -3.36
CA ALA A 219 8.24 15.85 -4.48
C ALA A 219 7.41 14.74 -5.16
N TRP A 220 6.69 13.93 -4.37
CA TRP A 220 5.77 12.91 -4.89
C TRP A 220 4.56 13.53 -5.57
N SER A 221 3.96 14.56 -4.99
CA SER A 221 2.80 15.22 -5.59
C SER A 221 3.14 15.92 -6.91
N VAL A 222 4.34 16.52 -7.04
CA VAL A 222 4.82 17.08 -8.32
C VAL A 222 4.95 15.98 -9.39
N ARG A 223 5.43 14.79 -9.01
CA ARG A 223 5.52 13.64 -9.94
C ARG A 223 4.16 13.14 -10.36
N ALA A 224 3.24 12.98 -9.40
CA ALA A 224 1.86 12.57 -9.68
C ALA A 224 1.20 13.55 -10.66
N GLN A 225 1.35 14.85 -10.40
CA GLN A 225 0.80 15.90 -11.25
C GLN A 225 1.40 15.92 -12.66
N GLU A 226 2.72 15.73 -12.80
CA GLU A 226 3.35 15.66 -14.12
C GLU A 226 2.84 14.46 -14.91
N GLU A 227 2.59 13.31 -14.28
CA GLU A 227 2.00 12.16 -14.96
C GLU A 227 0.57 12.43 -15.45
N LEU A 228 -0.25 13.11 -14.64
CA LEU A 228 -1.57 13.57 -15.05
C LEU A 228 -1.50 14.54 -16.23
N PHE A 229 -0.51 15.44 -16.26
CA PHE A 229 -0.30 16.35 -17.40
C PHE A 229 0.11 15.61 -18.68
N LEU A 230 0.94 14.57 -18.57
CA LEU A 230 1.29 13.73 -19.71
C LEU A 230 0.06 12.99 -20.25
N GLN A 231 -0.83 12.53 -19.38
CA GLN A 231 -2.12 11.98 -19.79
C GLN A 231 -2.99 13.04 -20.48
N GLY A 232 -3.10 14.26 -19.94
CA GLY A 232 -3.89 15.34 -20.53
C GLY A 232 -3.42 15.75 -21.93
N ASP A 233 -2.11 15.80 -22.15
CA ASP A 233 -1.55 16.05 -23.48
C ASP A 233 -1.91 14.92 -24.46
N GLN A 234 -1.91 13.67 -23.98
CA GLN A 234 -2.30 12.51 -24.78
C GLN A 234 -3.80 12.53 -25.11
N GLU A 235 -4.66 12.84 -24.13
CA GLU A 235 -6.11 13.05 -24.30
C GLU A 235 -6.37 14.10 -25.40
N GLN A 236 -5.70 15.26 -25.31
CA GLN A 236 -5.81 16.32 -26.32
C GLN A 236 -5.39 15.85 -27.72
N SER A 237 -4.29 15.10 -27.83
CA SER A 237 -3.78 14.61 -29.11
C SER A 237 -4.73 13.63 -29.82
N MET A 238 -5.52 12.90 -29.03
CA MET A 238 -6.51 11.93 -29.49
C MET A 238 -7.89 12.55 -29.69
N GLY A 239 -8.07 13.84 -29.38
CA GLY A 239 -9.37 14.51 -29.41
C GLY A 239 -10.31 14.06 -28.31
N LEU A 240 -9.79 13.48 -27.22
CA LEU A 240 -10.56 13.10 -26.04
C LEU A 240 -10.73 14.33 -25.11
N PRO A 241 -11.79 14.35 -24.27
CA PRO A 241 -11.97 15.39 -23.27
C PRO A 241 -10.81 15.37 -22.25
N VAL A 242 -10.13 16.52 -22.10
CA VAL A 242 -9.08 16.69 -21.08
C VAL A 242 -9.72 17.03 -19.75
N GLN A 243 -9.41 16.27 -18.71
CA GLN A 243 -9.91 16.57 -17.36
C GLN A 243 -9.22 17.82 -16.79
N LEU A 244 -9.92 18.56 -15.92
CA LEU A 244 -9.41 19.82 -15.36
C LEU A 244 -8.03 19.66 -14.68
N LEU A 245 -7.83 18.53 -13.98
CA LEU A 245 -6.59 18.23 -13.26
C LEU A 245 -5.45 17.81 -14.21
N HIS A 246 -5.77 17.40 -15.44
CA HIS A 246 -4.79 16.96 -16.45
C HIS A 246 -4.34 18.11 -17.36
N ASP A 247 -5.02 19.26 -17.33
CA ASP A 247 -4.64 20.42 -18.13
C ASP A 247 -3.58 21.28 -17.42
N ARG A 248 -2.33 21.19 -17.89
CA ARG A 248 -1.19 21.99 -17.40
C ARG A 248 -1.36 23.50 -17.55
N ARG A 249 -2.37 23.98 -18.29
CA ARG A 249 -2.68 25.41 -18.47
C ARG A 249 -3.78 25.90 -17.52
N ALA A 250 -4.53 24.98 -16.91
CA ALA A 250 -5.68 25.30 -16.06
C ALA A 250 -5.54 24.82 -14.61
N ALA A 251 -4.71 23.79 -14.35
CA ALA A 251 -4.55 23.22 -13.02
C ALA A 251 -3.81 24.16 -12.04
N ASP A 252 -4.42 24.44 -10.89
CA ASP A 252 -3.73 25.00 -9.72
C ASP A 252 -3.17 23.88 -8.85
N VAL A 253 -1.87 23.64 -8.98
CA VAL A 253 -1.15 22.58 -8.26
C VAL A 253 -1.20 22.78 -6.73
N GLY A 254 -1.29 24.02 -6.25
CA GLY A 254 -1.27 24.33 -4.81
C GLY A 254 -2.62 24.07 -4.13
N GLY A 255 -3.72 24.39 -4.79
CA GLY A 255 -5.07 24.20 -4.27
C GLY A 255 -5.56 22.75 -4.26
N GLN A 256 -4.89 21.84 -4.98
CA GLN A 256 -5.32 20.45 -5.14
C GLN A 256 -4.86 19.51 -4.00
N GLN A 257 -3.88 19.93 -3.21
CA GLN A 257 -3.31 19.13 -2.11
C GLN A 257 -3.79 19.56 -0.71
N LEU A 258 -4.60 20.63 -0.63
CA LEU A 258 -5.15 21.22 0.60
C LEU A 258 -6.63 20.89 0.76
#